data_AF-A0A2N9APL4-F1
#
_entry.id   AF-A0A2N9APL4-F1
#
_cell.length_a   1.000
_cell.length_b   1.000
_cell.length_c   1.000
_cell.angle_alpha   90.00
_cell.angle_beta   90.00
_cell.angle_gamma   90.00
#
_symmetry.space_group_name_H-M   'P 1'
#
loop_
_entity.id
_entity.type
_entity.pdbx_description
1 polymer ?
#
loop_
_entity_poly.entity_id
_entity_poly.type
_entity_poly.pdbx_seq_one_letter_code
_entity_poly.pdbx_strand_id
1 'polypeptide(L)'
;MSDDPQLSRRLLLAGGAGLTGAALGLGGAARAASDAPAPSVPADTGAVQGDRIVFPNWRDAGDVPPPPPPAPMPPSQRVGFAIVGLGRLSLEEILPAFGEAKKAKVVALMSGSPDKARITAAQYGIPADAIYGYDQWDRLKANPAVKAVYIVTPNGLHRDNVLAAAGAGKHVLCEKPMANNSAEAQEMVEVCRKAGVKLMIAYRCQYEPFNREVVRLARSGEFGRVKMVEAFNGQTTALPEQWRLRKALAGGGALPDIGLYCLNGVRALLGEEPVSIQAQIVTPENDPRFKEVEESVAFTLRFSSGVIAQCGTSYGVHESRSLRVHTTGGSLDLANAFAYRGQRLTIAHREGSHVQRDEPVLTHKNQFALELDHMAECILADRRPRTPGEEGLQDMILMEAIYAAARSGQPVTVGPLAGTGQGADATRGPALEEK
;
A
#
# COMPACT_ATOMS: atom_id res chain seq x y z
N MET A 1 -15.89 -62.84 -3.88
CA MET A 1 -16.39 -61.97 -2.80
C MET A 1 -15.70 -60.63 -2.95
N SER A 2 -16.49 -59.61 -3.31
CA SER A 2 -16.29 -58.15 -3.31
C SER A 2 -14.89 -57.63 -3.71
N ASP A 3 -14.70 -57.00 -4.87
CA ASP A 3 -15.24 -55.72 -5.39
C ASP A 3 -14.19 -54.60 -5.29
N ASP A 4 -13.60 -54.35 -6.47
CA ASP A 4 -13.52 -53.06 -7.18
C ASP A 4 -12.67 -51.87 -6.64
N PRO A 5 -12.19 -50.97 -7.52
CA PRO A 5 -10.80 -50.57 -7.58
C PRO A 5 -10.67 -49.03 -7.64
N GLN A 6 -9.41 -48.61 -7.74
CA GLN A 6 -8.87 -47.37 -8.29
C GLN A 6 -9.86 -46.34 -8.89
N LEU A 7 -9.98 -45.21 -8.19
CA LEU A 7 -10.45 -43.93 -8.73
C LEU A 7 -9.47 -43.39 -9.79
N SER A 8 -9.96 -43.19 -11.02
CA SER A 8 -9.28 -42.37 -12.04
C SER A 8 -10.23 -41.31 -12.62
N ARG A 9 -9.63 -40.20 -13.05
CA ARG A 9 -10.22 -38.90 -13.37
C ARG A 9 -11.00 -38.84 -14.71
N ARG A 10 -11.85 -37.80 -14.82
CA ARG A 10 -12.48 -37.18 -16.03
C ARG A 10 -13.74 -37.93 -16.53
N LEU A 11 -14.82 -37.32 -17.00
CA LEU A 11 -15.03 -36.06 -17.73
C LEU A 11 -16.38 -35.40 -17.37
N LEU A 12 -16.37 -34.07 -17.23
CA LEU A 12 -17.49 -33.18 -17.50
C LEU A 12 -17.38 -32.79 -18.98
N LEU A 13 -18.40 -33.05 -19.81
CA LEU A 13 -18.86 -32.14 -20.87
C LEU A 13 -19.97 -32.75 -21.75
N ALA A 14 -20.96 -31.90 -22.00
CA ALA A 14 -21.72 -31.70 -23.24
C ALA A 14 -22.87 -32.67 -23.61
N GLY A 15 -24.04 -32.06 -23.79
CA GLY A 15 -25.12 -32.56 -24.63
C GLY A 15 -26.17 -31.47 -24.84
N GLY A 16 -26.10 -30.77 -25.96
CA GLY A 16 -27.17 -29.91 -26.47
C GLY A 16 -27.57 -30.34 -27.88
N ALA A 17 -28.87 -30.29 -28.20
CA ALA A 17 -29.50 -29.79 -29.44
C ALA A 17 -30.88 -30.43 -29.73
N GLY A 18 -31.86 -29.61 -30.15
CA GLY A 18 -33.11 -29.98 -30.86
C GLY A 18 -34.41 -29.48 -30.18
N LEU A 19 -34.94 -28.27 -30.48
CA LEU A 19 -36.09 -27.92 -31.38
C LEU A 19 -37.41 -28.64 -30.99
N THR A 20 -38.60 -28.06 -30.73
CA THR A 20 -39.34 -26.83 -31.14
C THR A 20 -40.66 -26.75 -30.32
N GLY A 21 -41.26 -25.57 -30.11
CA GLY A 21 -42.72 -25.42 -29.84
C GLY A 21 -43.14 -24.51 -28.69
N ALA A 22 -43.96 -23.50 -28.99
CA ALA A 22 -44.44 -22.44 -28.09
C ALA A 22 -45.64 -22.83 -27.20
N ALA A 23 -45.76 -22.23 -26.01
CA ALA A 23 -46.96 -21.52 -25.50
C ALA A 23 -46.92 -21.32 -23.97
N LEU A 24 -47.60 -20.26 -23.53
CA LEU A 24 -47.71 -19.69 -22.18
C LEU A 24 -48.15 -20.65 -21.07
N GLY A 25 -47.61 -20.45 -19.86
CA GLY A 25 -48.13 -21.02 -18.61
C GLY A 25 -47.49 -20.38 -17.37
N LEU A 26 -48.18 -19.41 -16.77
CA LEU A 26 -47.91 -18.92 -15.42
C LEU A 26 -48.25 -20.03 -14.42
N GLY A 27 -47.29 -20.46 -13.60
CA GLY A 27 -47.51 -21.20 -12.37
C GLY A 27 -46.75 -22.53 -12.26
N GLY A 28 -45.84 -22.61 -11.29
CA GLY A 28 -45.42 -23.89 -10.70
C GLY A 28 -43.92 -24.19 -10.74
N ALA A 29 -43.38 -24.46 -9.55
CA ALA A 29 -42.18 -25.25 -9.25
C ALA A 29 -40.79 -24.61 -9.46
N ALA A 30 -40.45 -23.64 -8.60
CA ALA A 30 -39.09 -23.57 -8.06
C ALA A 30 -39.00 -24.52 -6.85
N ARG A 31 -38.74 -25.81 -7.08
CA ARG A 31 -38.24 -26.74 -6.06
C ARG A 31 -37.55 -27.92 -6.73
N ALA A 32 -36.24 -27.80 -6.90
CA ALA A 32 -35.35 -28.92 -7.17
C ALA A 32 -33.95 -28.57 -6.65
N ALA A 33 -33.83 -28.60 -5.32
CA ALA A 33 -32.61 -28.80 -4.57
C ALA A 33 -33.08 -29.49 -3.28
N SER A 34 -32.60 -30.63 -2.82
CA SER A 34 -31.63 -31.60 -3.32
C SER A 34 -31.75 -32.76 -2.33
N ASP A 35 -32.27 -33.92 -2.70
CA ASP A 35 -32.31 -35.11 -1.81
C ASP A 35 -30.93 -35.80 -1.74
N ALA A 36 -29.85 -35.02 -1.66
CA ALA A 36 -28.56 -35.56 -1.30
C ALA A 36 -28.58 -35.84 0.23
N PRO A 37 -28.35 -37.08 0.68
CA PRO A 37 -28.30 -37.37 2.11
C PRO A 37 -27.20 -36.52 2.74
N ALA A 38 -27.55 -35.81 3.81
CA ALA A 38 -26.56 -35.10 4.62
C ALA A 38 -25.50 -36.10 5.12
N PRO A 39 -24.23 -35.69 5.25
CA PRO A 39 -23.20 -36.56 5.77
C PRO A 39 -23.61 -37.12 7.15
N SER A 40 -23.31 -38.39 7.39
CA SER A 40 -23.65 -39.10 8.64
C SER A 40 -22.86 -38.60 9.86
N VAL A 41 -21.87 -37.73 9.65
CA VAL A 41 -21.07 -37.06 10.68
C VAL A 41 -21.31 -35.56 10.57
N PRO A 42 -21.40 -34.82 11.69
CA PRO A 42 -21.55 -33.37 11.65
C PRO A 42 -20.45 -32.72 10.80
N ALA A 43 -20.85 -32.01 9.75
CA ALA A 43 -19.95 -31.15 9.01
C ALA A 43 -19.52 -29.98 9.91
N ASP A 44 -18.32 -29.45 9.67
CA ASP A 44 -17.81 -28.30 10.41
C ASP A 44 -18.60 -27.05 10.00
N THR A 45 -19.68 -26.81 10.73
CA THR A 45 -20.68 -25.76 10.44
C THR A 45 -20.50 -24.52 11.29
N GLY A 46 -19.61 -24.60 12.29
CA GLY A 46 -19.39 -23.55 13.29
C GLY A 46 -20.62 -23.27 14.14
N ALA A 47 -20.49 -22.32 15.06
CA ALA A 47 -21.57 -21.79 15.88
C ALA A 47 -21.52 -20.26 15.87
N VAL A 48 -22.68 -19.63 15.99
CA VAL A 48 -22.75 -18.17 16.16
C VAL A 48 -22.47 -17.84 17.61
N GLN A 49 -21.46 -17.01 17.86
CA GLN A 49 -21.16 -16.44 19.16
C GLN A 49 -21.03 -14.93 19.04
N GLY A 50 -22.04 -14.20 19.52
CA GLY A 50 -22.13 -12.75 19.32
C GLY A 50 -22.28 -12.40 17.83
N ASP A 51 -21.38 -11.59 17.30
CA ASP A 51 -21.31 -11.15 15.91
C ASP A 51 -20.35 -12.00 15.04
N ARG A 52 -19.91 -13.17 15.54
CA ARG A 52 -18.89 -14.00 14.89
C ARG A 52 -19.34 -15.45 14.74
N ILE A 53 -18.77 -16.11 13.73
CA ILE A 53 -18.80 -17.56 13.58
C ILE A 53 -17.54 -18.10 14.25
N VAL A 54 -17.73 -19.00 15.21
CA VAL A 54 -16.65 -19.71 15.90
C VAL A 54 -16.71 -21.19 15.56
N PHE A 55 -15.54 -21.80 15.47
CA PHE A 55 -15.41 -23.23 15.23
C PHE A 55 -14.87 -23.90 16.49
N PRO A 56 -15.35 -25.11 16.85
CA PRO A 56 -14.75 -25.85 17.94
C PRO A 56 -13.28 -26.14 17.62
N ASN A 57 -12.42 -26.10 18.64
CA ASN A 57 -11.04 -26.56 18.45
C ASN A 57 -11.05 -28.09 18.28
N TRP A 58 -10.78 -28.55 17.06
CA TRP A 58 -10.68 -29.98 16.74
C TRP A 58 -9.25 -30.51 16.89
N ARG A 59 -8.27 -29.64 17.17
CA ARG A 59 -6.86 -30.03 17.39
C ARG A 59 -6.62 -30.41 18.84
N ASP A 60 -5.70 -31.35 19.04
CA ASP A 60 -5.26 -31.80 20.37
C ASP A 60 -4.45 -30.72 21.11
N ALA A 61 -4.24 -30.88 22.42
CA ALA A 61 -3.47 -29.96 23.26
C ALA A 61 -1.99 -29.81 22.83
N GLY A 62 -1.44 -30.78 22.10
CA GLY A 62 -0.09 -30.69 21.52
C GLY A 62 0.04 -29.74 20.34
N ASP A 63 -1.07 -29.29 19.73
CA ASP A 63 -1.09 -28.50 18.50
C ASP A 63 -1.61 -27.07 18.70
N VAL A 64 -1.14 -26.14 17.87
CA VAL A 64 -1.66 -24.77 17.84
C VAL A 64 -3.10 -24.80 17.31
N PRO A 65 -4.09 -24.22 18.04
CA PRO A 65 -5.47 -24.17 17.58
C PRO A 65 -5.59 -23.36 16.29
N PRO A 66 -6.56 -23.68 15.40
CA PRO A 66 -6.74 -22.93 14.17
C PRO A 66 -7.11 -21.48 14.48
N PRO A 67 -6.63 -20.50 13.69
CA PRO A 67 -7.04 -19.12 13.87
C PRO A 67 -8.55 -18.98 13.63
N PRO A 68 -9.22 -18.03 14.30
CA PRO A 68 -10.63 -17.78 14.04
C PRO A 68 -10.85 -17.32 12.59
N PRO A 69 -12.04 -17.55 12.03
CA PRO A 69 -12.36 -17.04 10.69
C PRO A 69 -12.14 -15.53 10.57
N PRO A 70 -11.72 -15.04 9.39
CA PRO A 70 -11.72 -13.61 9.11
C PRO A 70 -13.12 -13.03 9.36
N ALA A 71 -13.18 -11.92 10.11
CA ALA A 71 -14.42 -11.24 10.43
C ALA A 71 -14.38 -9.81 9.86
N PRO A 72 -14.52 -9.66 8.54
CA PRO A 72 -14.62 -8.33 7.95
C PRO A 72 -16.00 -7.73 8.29
N MET A 73 -16.10 -6.40 8.39
CA MET A 73 -17.36 -5.73 8.69
C MET A 73 -18.44 -6.06 7.64
N PRO A 74 -19.73 -6.03 8.00
CA PRO A 74 -20.81 -6.15 7.01
C PRO A 74 -20.62 -5.15 5.86
N PRO A 75 -20.91 -5.52 4.59
CA PRO A 75 -20.69 -4.64 3.44
C PRO A 75 -21.32 -3.25 3.58
N SER A 76 -22.47 -3.13 4.26
CA SER A 76 -23.16 -1.85 4.51
C SER A 76 -22.40 -0.92 5.47
N GLN A 77 -21.52 -1.47 6.32
CA GLN A 77 -20.74 -0.72 7.29
C GLN A 77 -19.30 -0.43 6.82
N ARG A 78 -18.87 -1.05 5.72
CA ARG A 78 -17.55 -0.76 5.11
C ARG A 78 -17.57 0.55 4.34
N VAL A 79 -16.44 1.27 4.40
CA VAL A 79 -16.20 2.49 3.64
C VAL A 79 -16.05 2.14 2.16
N GLY A 80 -16.87 2.77 1.31
CA GLY A 80 -16.82 2.60 -0.13
C GLY A 80 -15.78 3.51 -0.80
N PHE A 81 -14.89 2.90 -1.57
CA PHE A 81 -13.85 3.58 -2.34
C PHE A 81 -14.17 3.61 -3.84
N ALA A 82 -13.85 4.72 -4.49
CA ALA A 82 -13.70 4.79 -5.94
C ALA A 82 -12.21 4.73 -6.32
N ILE A 83 -11.83 3.87 -7.27
CA ILE A 83 -10.45 3.81 -7.77
C ILE A 83 -10.30 4.72 -8.98
N VAL A 84 -9.39 5.69 -8.90
CA VAL A 84 -9.11 6.67 -9.96
C VAL A 84 -7.80 6.29 -10.64
N GLY A 85 -7.91 5.79 -11.88
CA GLY A 85 -6.80 5.23 -12.63
C GLY A 85 -6.76 3.70 -12.53
N LEU A 86 -6.98 3.03 -13.66
CA LEU A 86 -6.91 1.57 -13.78
C LEU A 86 -5.58 1.15 -14.43
N GLY A 87 -4.49 1.50 -13.75
CA GLY A 87 -3.13 1.14 -14.15
C GLY A 87 -2.70 -0.21 -13.58
N ARG A 88 -1.42 -0.56 -13.78
CA ARG A 88 -0.82 -1.81 -13.30
C ARG A 88 -1.06 -2.04 -11.80
N LEU A 89 -0.69 -1.06 -10.98
CA LEU A 89 -0.84 -1.15 -9.52
C LEU A 89 -2.29 -1.35 -9.08
N SER A 90 -3.22 -0.63 -9.70
CA SER A 90 -4.65 -0.74 -9.41
C SER A 90 -5.18 -2.14 -9.66
N LEU A 91 -4.80 -2.74 -10.80
CA LEU A 91 -5.31 -4.03 -11.24
C LEU A 91 -4.63 -5.22 -10.55
N GLU A 92 -3.31 -5.13 -10.31
CA GLU A 92 -2.50 -6.24 -9.78
C GLU A 92 -2.49 -6.29 -8.24
N GLU A 93 -2.58 -5.16 -7.55
CA GLU A 93 -2.42 -5.12 -6.08
C GLU A 93 -3.63 -4.51 -5.36
N ILE A 94 -4.06 -3.30 -5.75
CA ILE A 94 -5.07 -2.55 -4.98
C ILE A 94 -6.45 -3.20 -5.05
N LEU A 95 -6.93 -3.52 -6.25
CA LEU A 95 -8.25 -4.15 -6.40
C LEU A 95 -8.32 -5.52 -5.71
N PRO A 96 -7.33 -6.43 -5.87
CA PRO A 96 -7.28 -7.67 -5.08
C PRO A 96 -7.26 -7.43 -3.56
N ALA A 97 -6.57 -6.39 -3.08
CA ALA A 97 -6.48 -6.10 -1.66
C ALA A 97 -7.83 -5.78 -0.99
N PHE A 98 -8.84 -5.29 -1.73
CA PHE A 98 -10.20 -5.14 -1.20
C PHE A 98 -10.86 -6.46 -0.81
N GLY A 99 -10.41 -7.60 -1.37
CA GLY A 99 -10.85 -8.93 -0.96
C GLY A 99 -10.37 -9.32 0.44
N GLU A 100 -9.24 -8.73 0.89
CA GLU A 100 -8.64 -8.98 2.20
C GLU A 100 -8.98 -7.87 3.23
N ALA A 101 -9.40 -6.69 2.75
CA ALA A 101 -9.77 -5.56 3.59
C ALA A 101 -11.03 -5.85 4.43
N LYS A 102 -10.97 -5.48 5.70
CA LYS A 102 -12.04 -5.73 6.68
C LYS A 102 -13.01 -4.56 6.80
N LYS A 103 -12.58 -3.34 6.51
CA LYS A 103 -13.32 -2.08 6.70
C LYS A 103 -13.52 -1.31 5.40
N ALA A 104 -12.79 -1.64 4.35
CA ALA A 104 -12.92 -1.01 3.04
C ALA A 104 -13.61 -1.94 2.02
N LYS A 105 -14.26 -1.33 1.01
CA LYS A 105 -14.78 -2.01 -0.18
C LYS A 105 -14.64 -1.10 -1.41
N VAL A 106 -14.45 -1.68 -2.58
CA VAL A 106 -14.53 -0.94 -3.85
C VAL A 106 -15.99 -0.84 -4.31
N VAL A 107 -16.42 0.34 -4.72
CA VAL A 107 -17.81 0.59 -5.16
C VAL A 107 -17.91 1.34 -6.48
N ALA A 108 -16.81 1.87 -7.00
CA ALA A 108 -16.78 2.67 -8.22
C ALA A 108 -15.39 2.66 -8.86
N LEU A 109 -15.34 2.90 -10.17
CA LEU A 109 -14.10 3.02 -10.94
C LEU A 109 -14.13 4.31 -11.77
N MET A 110 -13.00 5.00 -11.85
CA MET A 110 -12.79 6.14 -12.75
C MET A 110 -11.60 5.88 -13.66
N SER A 111 -11.83 5.95 -14.97
CA SER A 111 -10.86 5.50 -15.98
C SER A 111 -11.01 6.26 -17.29
N GLY A 112 -9.90 6.60 -17.94
CA GLY A 112 -9.88 7.11 -19.31
C GLY A 112 -10.11 6.04 -20.38
N SER A 113 -10.24 4.76 -19.98
CA SER A 113 -10.52 3.64 -20.89
C SER A 113 -11.85 2.99 -20.50
N PRO A 114 -12.97 3.34 -21.16
CA PRO A 114 -14.30 2.81 -20.84
C PRO A 114 -14.36 1.28 -20.91
N ASP A 115 -13.78 0.65 -21.93
CA ASP A 115 -13.83 -0.80 -22.12
C ASP A 115 -13.13 -1.55 -20.98
N LYS A 116 -11.92 -1.10 -20.63
CA LYS A 116 -11.18 -1.63 -19.47
C LYS A 116 -11.98 -1.49 -18.18
N ALA A 117 -12.60 -0.33 -17.96
CA ALA A 117 -13.40 -0.10 -16.77
C ALA A 117 -14.63 -1.01 -16.70
N ARG A 118 -15.31 -1.27 -17.82
CA ARG A 118 -16.45 -2.21 -17.86
C ARG A 118 -16.03 -3.64 -17.53
N ILE A 119 -14.92 -4.11 -18.09
CA ILE A 119 -14.38 -5.46 -17.80
C ILE A 119 -14.02 -5.58 -16.32
N THR A 120 -13.25 -4.61 -15.79
CA THR A 120 -12.86 -4.61 -14.38
C THR A 120 -14.08 -4.49 -13.46
N ALA A 121 -15.06 -3.66 -13.79
CA ALA A 121 -16.27 -3.53 -12.97
C ALA A 121 -17.03 -4.86 -12.88
N ALA A 122 -17.20 -5.58 -13.99
CA ALA A 122 -17.85 -6.89 -14.00
C ALA A 122 -17.11 -7.93 -13.14
N GLN A 123 -15.77 -7.93 -13.17
CA GLN A 123 -14.94 -8.85 -12.37
C GLN A 123 -15.08 -8.63 -10.86
N TYR A 124 -15.29 -7.39 -10.43
CA TYR A 124 -15.38 -7.01 -9.02
C TYR A 124 -16.81 -6.75 -8.53
N GLY A 125 -17.82 -7.04 -9.36
CA GLY A 125 -19.24 -6.83 -9.00
C GLY A 125 -19.63 -5.36 -8.83
N ILE A 126 -18.95 -4.44 -9.53
CA ILE A 126 -19.23 -3.01 -9.49
C ILE A 126 -20.31 -2.67 -10.54
N PRO A 127 -21.39 -1.96 -10.16
CA PRO A 127 -22.44 -1.57 -11.09
C PRO A 127 -21.91 -0.73 -12.27
N ALA A 128 -22.48 -0.92 -13.47
CA ALA A 128 -22.05 -0.21 -14.68
C ALA A 128 -22.28 1.32 -14.59
N ASP A 129 -23.26 1.75 -13.81
CA ASP A 129 -23.54 3.16 -13.50
C ASP A 129 -22.61 3.76 -12.44
N ALA A 130 -21.73 2.96 -11.83
CA ALA A 130 -20.64 3.38 -10.96
C ALA A 130 -19.27 3.43 -11.69
N ILE A 131 -19.30 3.53 -13.01
CA ILE A 131 -18.13 3.79 -13.86
C ILE A 131 -18.13 5.25 -14.33
N TYR A 132 -17.00 5.92 -14.16
CA TYR A 132 -16.82 7.34 -14.42
C TYR A 132 -15.64 7.62 -15.38
N GLY A 133 -15.78 8.66 -16.19
CA GLY A 133 -14.67 9.33 -16.87
C GLY A 133 -13.97 10.35 -15.97
N TYR A 134 -12.78 10.81 -16.35
CA TYR A 134 -12.00 11.80 -15.58
C TYR A 134 -12.66 13.18 -15.51
N ASP A 135 -13.61 13.47 -16.39
CA ASP A 135 -14.43 14.68 -16.47
C ASP A 135 -15.72 14.58 -15.63
N GLN A 136 -16.01 13.43 -15.00
CA GLN A 136 -17.30 13.14 -14.37
C GLN A 136 -17.28 13.24 -12.83
N TRP A 137 -16.48 14.14 -12.27
CA TRP A 137 -16.38 14.34 -10.82
C TRP A 137 -17.71 14.76 -10.17
N ASP A 138 -18.53 15.56 -10.85
CA ASP A 138 -19.86 15.95 -10.34
C ASP A 138 -20.82 14.76 -10.23
N ARG A 139 -20.74 13.82 -11.18
CA ARG A 139 -21.52 12.58 -11.12
C ARG A 139 -21.05 11.67 -9.98
N LEU A 140 -19.73 11.61 -9.74
CA LEU A 140 -19.16 10.86 -8.62
C LEU A 140 -19.52 11.50 -7.27
N LYS A 141 -19.56 12.84 -7.19
CA LYS A 141 -20.01 13.59 -6.02
C LYS A 141 -21.40 13.16 -5.57
N ALA A 142 -22.32 13.01 -6.53
CA ALA A 142 -23.70 12.58 -6.29
C ALA A 142 -23.84 11.10 -5.84
N ASN A 143 -22.79 10.28 -5.94
CA ASN A 143 -22.84 8.88 -5.49
C ASN A 143 -22.57 8.77 -3.97
N PRO A 144 -23.59 8.42 -3.14
CA PRO A 144 -23.42 8.35 -1.70
C PRO A 144 -22.65 7.12 -1.22
N ALA A 145 -22.50 6.08 -2.06
CA ALA A 145 -21.73 4.89 -1.76
C ALA A 145 -20.21 5.18 -1.76
N VAL A 146 -19.77 6.16 -2.54
CA VAL A 146 -18.37 6.63 -2.58
C VAL A 146 -18.14 7.58 -1.42
N LYS A 147 -17.37 7.15 -0.42
CA LYS A 147 -16.92 7.95 0.73
C LYS A 147 -15.49 8.43 0.58
N ALA A 148 -14.65 7.65 -0.10
CA ALA A 148 -13.27 7.98 -0.40
C ALA A 148 -12.93 7.67 -1.85
N VAL A 149 -11.87 8.32 -2.36
CA VAL A 149 -11.22 7.96 -3.62
C VAL A 149 -9.81 7.46 -3.34
N TYR A 150 -9.35 6.48 -4.12
CA TYR A 150 -7.94 6.10 -4.20
C TYR A 150 -7.40 6.57 -5.56
N ILE A 151 -6.55 7.59 -5.55
CA ILE A 151 -5.89 8.15 -6.74
C ILE A 151 -4.62 7.35 -7.03
N VAL A 152 -4.59 6.68 -8.18
CA VAL A 152 -3.54 5.77 -8.65
C VAL A 152 -3.15 6.12 -10.09
N THR A 153 -2.97 7.41 -10.35
CA THR A 153 -2.61 7.98 -11.66
C THR A 153 -1.10 8.27 -11.73
N PRO A 154 -0.54 8.69 -12.87
CA PRO A 154 0.78 9.31 -12.90
C PRO A 154 0.89 10.50 -11.91
N ASN A 155 2.10 10.73 -11.38
CA ASN A 155 2.38 11.68 -10.30
C ASN A 155 1.91 13.10 -10.63
N GLY A 156 2.18 13.57 -11.85
CA GLY A 156 1.78 14.89 -12.33
C GLY A 156 0.28 15.10 -12.44
N LEU A 157 -0.55 14.06 -12.27
CA LEU A 157 -2.01 14.15 -12.23
C LEU A 157 -2.57 14.09 -10.80
N HIS A 158 -1.75 13.84 -9.79
CA HIS A 158 -2.21 13.70 -8.41
C HIS A 158 -2.89 14.97 -7.91
N ARG A 159 -2.24 16.13 -8.08
CA ARG A 159 -2.78 17.42 -7.64
C ARG A 159 -4.20 17.64 -8.12
N ASP A 160 -4.41 17.62 -9.44
CA ASP A 160 -5.71 17.97 -10.03
C ASP A 160 -6.80 16.96 -9.61
N ASN A 161 -6.45 15.67 -9.52
CA ASN A 161 -7.37 14.65 -9.01
C ASN A 161 -7.71 14.85 -7.52
N VAL A 162 -6.75 15.26 -6.69
CA VAL A 162 -6.99 15.55 -5.26
C VAL A 162 -7.88 16.78 -5.10
N LEU A 163 -7.62 17.85 -5.86
CA LEU A 163 -8.44 19.05 -5.85
C LEU A 163 -9.88 18.74 -6.26
N ALA A 164 -10.06 17.95 -7.32
CA ALA A 164 -11.39 17.52 -7.78
C ALA A 164 -12.10 16.64 -6.74
N ALA A 165 -11.40 15.69 -6.12
CA ALA A 165 -11.95 14.85 -5.07
C ALA A 165 -12.38 15.64 -3.81
N ALA A 166 -11.57 16.62 -3.41
CA ALA A 166 -11.88 17.53 -2.31
C ALA A 166 -13.12 18.40 -2.65
N GLY A 167 -13.21 18.94 -3.87
CA GLY A 167 -14.39 19.66 -4.36
C GLY A 167 -15.67 18.79 -4.44
N ALA A 168 -15.49 17.48 -4.63
CA ALA A 168 -16.55 16.48 -4.54
C ALA A 168 -16.88 16.05 -3.11
N GLY A 169 -16.20 16.59 -2.09
CA GLY A 169 -16.41 16.27 -0.68
C GLY A 169 -16.07 14.81 -0.34
N LYS A 170 -15.11 14.21 -1.07
CA LYS A 170 -14.67 12.83 -0.85
C LYS A 170 -13.34 12.81 -0.12
N HIS A 171 -13.17 11.86 0.80
CA HIS A 171 -11.87 11.61 1.40
C HIS A 171 -10.89 11.07 0.36
N VAL A 172 -9.60 11.29 0.58
CA VAL A 172 -8.56 11.02 -0.42
C VAL A 172 -7.49 10.11 0.16
N LEU A 173 -7.29 8.96 -0.48
CA LEU A 173 -6.05 8.20 -0.43
C LEU A 173 -5.32 8.43 -1.76
N CYS A 174 -4.11 9.00 -1.72
CA CYS A 174 -3.34 9.33 -2.92
C CYS A 174 -2.05 8.52 -2.96
N GLU A 175 -1.73 7.95 -4.13
CA GLU A 175 -0.45 7.28 -4.33
C GLU A 175 0.74 8.20 -4.10
N LYS A 176 1.88 7.57 -3.79
CA LYS A 176 3.18 8.22 -3.65
C LYS A 176 3.94 8.22 -4.99
N PRO A 177 4.77 9.23 -5.28
CA PRO A 177 4.99 10.45 -4.50
C PRO A 177 3.75 11.36 -4.56
N MET A 178 3.57 12.19 -3.54
CA MET A 178 2.34 12.95 -3.36
C MET A 178 2.02 13.87 -4.56
N ALA A 179 3.04 14.54 -5.10
CA ALA A 179 2.91 15.44 -6.25
C ALA A 179 4.25 15.49 -7.02
N ASN A 180 4.38 16.37 -8.01
CA ASN A 180 5.67 16.59 -8.70
C ASN A 180 6.58 17.59 -7.96
N ASN A 181 6.02 18.46 -7.12
CA ASN A 181 6.78 19.42 -6.31
C ASN A 181 6.05 19.74 -4.98
N SER A 182 6.76 20.39 -4.07
CA SER A 182 6.27 20.74 -2.73
C SER A 182 5.15 21.78 -2.76
N ALA A 183 5.14 22.71 -3.74
CA ALA A 183 4.08 23.70 -3.86
C ALA A 183 2.73 23.06 -4.22
N GLU A 184 2.73 22.13 -5.18
CA GLU A 184 1.55 21.33 -5.52
C GLU A 184 1.06 20.48 -4.34
N ALA A 185 1.99 19.82 -3.63
CA ALA A 185 1.65 19.05 -2.43
C ALA A 185 1.05 19.94 -1.32
N GLN A 186 1.55 21.16 -1.14
CA GLN A 186 1.01 22.11 -0.17
C GLN A 186 -0.43 22.52 -0.54
N GLU A 187 -0.72 22.72 -1.82
CA GLU A 187 -2.07 23.02 -2.29
C GLU A 187 -3.04 21.85 -2.06
N MET A 188 -2.59 20.62 -2.28
CA MET A 188 -3.37 19.41 -1.99
C MET A 188 -3.74 19.29 -0.50
N VAL A 189 -2.80 19.59 0.41
CA VAL A 189 -3.07 19.65 1.86
C VAL A 189 -4.13 20.71 2.15
N GLU A 190 -3.92 21.91 1.61
CA GLU A 190 -4.76 23.07 1.89
C GLU A 190 -6.20 22.90 1.39
N VAL A 191 -6.39 22.36 0.19
CA VAL A 191 -7.74 22.15 -0.37
C VAL A 191 -8.50 21.08 0.41
N CYS A 192 -7.84 19.98 0.80
CA CYS A 192 -8.45 18.93 1.59
C CYS A 192 -8.85 19.45 2.98
N ARG A 193 -7.96 20.25 3.61
CA ARG A 193 -8.23 20.92 4.88
C ARG A 193 -9.43 21.86 4.79
N LYS A 194 -9.51 22.69 3.76
CA LYS A 194 -10.67 23.59 3.53
C LYS A 194 -11.98 22.83 3.29
N ALA A 195 -11.93 21.72 2.58
CA ALA A 195 -13.09 20.88 2.30
C ALA A 195 -13.50 20.00 3.50
N GLY A 196 -12.73 19.98 4.59
CA GLY A 196 -13.00 19.13 5.74
C GLY A 196 -12.83 17.63 5.44
N VAL A 197 -12.03 17.28 4.43
CA VAL A 197 -11.78 15.88 4.04
C VAL A 197 -10.36 15.46 4.42
N LYS A 198 -10.23 14.20 4.88
CA LYS A 198 -8.95 13.56 5.15
C LYS A 198 -8.18 13.33 3.84
N LEU A 199 -6.90 13.69 3.86
CA LEU A 199 -5.90 13.35 2.84
C LEU A 199 -4.87 12.42 3.45
N MET A 200 -4.76 11.22 2.90
CA MET A 200 -3.77 10.20 3.27
C MET A 200 -2.90 9.89 2.06
N ILE A 201 -1.61 9.75 2.29
CA ILE A 201 -0.65 9.33 1.27
C ILE A 201 -0.32 7.84 1.45
N ALA A 202 -0.31 7.12 0.33
CA ALA A 202 -0.19 5.66 0.29
C ALA A 202 1.26 5.19 0.51
N TYR A 203 1.73 5.30 1.75
CA TYR A 203 3.00 4.74 2.20
C TYR A 203 2.82 3.34 2.80
N ARG A 204 2.48 2.36 1.96
CA ARG A 204 2.21 0.97 2.35
C ARG A 204 3.23 0.36 3.34
N CYS A 205 4.51 0.72 3.23
CA CYS A 205 5.57 0.23 4.13
C CYS A 205 5.35 0.65 5.60
N GLN A 206 4.62 1.73 5.88
CA GLN A 206 4.27 2.10 7.26
C GLN A 206 3.19 1.19 7.87
N TYR A 207 2.52 0.38 7.04
CA TYR A 207 1.51 -0.60 7.43
C TYR A 207 2.04 -2.05 7.35
N GLU A 208 3.18 -2.27 6.70
CA GLU A 208 3.81 -3.58 6.51
C GLU A 208 4.41 -4.11 7.83
N PRO A 209 4.08 -5.35 8.26
CA PRO A 209 4.51 -5.90 9.55
C PRO A 209 6.01 -5.86 9.85
N PHE A 210 6.88 -6.22 8.91
CA PHE A 210 8.33 -6.25 9.15
C PHE A 210 8.93 -4.84 9.21
N ASN A 211 8.49 -3.92 8.35
CA ASN A 211 8.88 -2.51 8.45
C ASN A 211 8.47 -1.92 9.82
N ARG A 212 7.25 -2.22 10.29
CA ARG A 212 6.78 -1.79 11.62
C ARG A 212 7.62 -2.40 12.74
N GLU A 213 8.00 -3.66 12.63
CA GLU A 213 8.84 -4.32 13.63
C GLU A 213 10.24 -3.70 13.70
N VAL A 214 10.84 -3.38 12.55
CA VAL A 214 12.12 -2.64 12.52
C VAL A 214 11.99 -1.27 13.20
N VAL A 215 10.89 -0.54 12.96
CA VAL A 215 10.63 0.73 13.65
C VAL A 215 10.50 0.52 15.17
N ARG A 216 9.76 -0.51 15.59
CA ARG A 216 9.57 -0.84 17.01
C ARG A 216 10.91 -1.15 17.69
N LEU A 217 11.71 -2.04 17.10
CA LEU A 217 13.03 -2.44 17.63
C LEU A 217 14.04 -1.30 17.65
N ALA A 218 14.06 -0.47 16.60
CA ALA A 218 14.95 0.69 16.54
C ALA A 218 14.62 1.72 17.62
N ARG A 219 13.35 1.88 17.97
CA ARG A 219 12.85 2.86 18.95
C ARG A 219 12.77 2.32 20.38
N SER A 220 12.70 1.01 20.58
CA SER A 220 12.61 0.40 21.92
C SER A 220 13.89 0.55 22.73
N GLY A 221 15.03 0.72 22.06
CA GLY A 221 16.36 0.74 22.69
C GLY A 221 16.85 -0.65 23.13
N GLU A 222 16.15 -1.72 22.75
CA GLU A 222 16.48 -3.11 23.08
C GLU A 222 17.91 -3.48 22.63
N PHE A 223 18.30 -3.06 21.42
CA PHE A 223 19.67 -3.21 20.91
C PHE A 223 20.49 -1.93 21.07
N GLY A 224 20.08 -1.04 21.98
CA GLY A 224 20.70 0.25 22.22
C GLY A 224 20.39 1.29 21.14
N ARG A 225 21.20 2.35 21.07
CA ARG A 225 20.90 3.52 20.22
C ARG A 225 21.25 3.25 18.77
N VAL A 226 20.39 3.68 17.85
CA VAL A 226 20.72 3.73 16.42
C VAL A 226 21.89 4.68 16.18
N LYS A 227 22.84 4.26 15.34
CA LYS A 227 24.05 5.04 14.98
C LYS A 227 24.13 5.31 13.48
N MET A 228 23.78 4.32 12.67
CA MET A 228 23.84 4.42 11.22
C MET A 228 22.70 3.63 10.58
N VAL A 229 22.18 4.13 9.46
CA VAL A 229 21.15 3.43 8.67
C VAL A 229 21.61 3.36 7.22
N GLU A 230 21.44 2.21 6.58
CA GLU A 230 21.67 2.03 5.15
C GLU A 230 20.36 1.61 4.49
N ALA A 231 19.98 2.26 3.39
CA ALA A 231 18.79 1.90 2.65
C ALA A 231 19.04 1.95 1.14
N PHE A 232 18.60 0.92 0.43
CA PHE A 232 18.73 0.87 -1.02
C PHE A 232 17.44 0.36 -1.66
N ASN A 233 17.05 0.99 -2.77
CA ASN A 233 15.94 0.52 -3.59
C ASN A 233 16.24 0.75 -5.07
N GLY A 234 16.48 -0.33 -5.81
CA GLY A 234 16.82 -0.29 -7.23
C GLY A 234 16.11 -1.39 -8.00
N GLN A 235 15.91 -1.14 -9.29
CA GLN A 235 15.36 -2.08 -10.26
C GLN A 235 15.68 -1.60 -11.67
N THR A 236 15.63 -2.45 -12.69
CA THR A 236 15.83 -2.00 -14.07
C THR A 236 14.53 -1.55 -14.73
N THR A 237 14.56 -0.46 -15.50
CA THR A 237 13.48 -0.05 -16.41
C THR A 237 13.84 -0.34 -17.86
N ALA A 238 12.92 -0.88 -18.67
CA ALA A 238 13.24 -1.34 -20.03
C ALA A 238 12.59 -0.51 -21.16
N LEU A 239 11.56 0.27 -20.87
CA LEU A 239 10.69 0.90 -21.87
C LEU A 239 10.87 2.43 -21.90
N PRO A 240 11.59 3.02 -22.89
CA PRO A 240 11.85 4.46 -22.96
C PRO A 240 10.60 5.36 -23.08
N GLU A 241 9.48 4.80 -23.56
CA GLU A 241 8.19 5.48 -23.71
C GLU A 241 7.35 5.54 -22.44
N GLN A 242 7.77 4.85 -21.38
CA GLN A 242 7.03 4.72 -20.14
C GLN A 242 6.97 6.07 -19.38
N TRP A 243 5.81 6.37 -18.76
CA TRP A 243 5.52 7.69 -18.18
C TRP A 243 6.47 8.16 -17.05
N ARG A 244 7.10 7.25 -16.31
CA ARG A 244 8.11 7.54 -15.27
C ARG A 244 9.38 8.12 -15.88
N LEU A 245 9.59 7.95 -17.18
CA LEU A 245 10.68 8.55 -17.94
C LEU A 245 10.25 9.84 -18.65
N ARG A 246 9.10 10.42 -18.26
CA ARG A 246 8.63 11.74 -18.70
C ARG A 246 8.58 12.65 -17.50
N LYS A 247 9.46 13.66 -17.45
CA LYS A 247 9.62 14.51 -16.27
C LYS A 247 8.33 15.23 -15.88
N ALA A 248 7.54 15.65 -16.86
CA ALA A 248 6.25 16.30 -16.64
C ALA A 248 5.24 15.39 -15.91
N LEU A 249 5.32 14.06 -16.10
CA LEU A 249 4.42 13.11 -15.45
C LEU A 249 5.00 12.50 -14.18
N ALA A 250 6.32 12.39 -14.10
CA ALA A 250 7.02 11.68 -13.02
C ALA A 250 7.57 12.59 -11.92
N GLY A 251 7.86 13.86 -12.23
CA GLY A 251 8.57 14.80 -11.34
C GLY A 251 10.09 14.58 -11.28
N GLY A 252 10.56 13.38 -11.64
CA GLY A 252 11.96 12.99 -11.68
C GLY A 252 12.10 11.49 -11.99
N GLY A 253 13.29 10.93 -11.81
CA GLY A 253 13.62 9.55 -12.16
C GLY A 253 13.47 8.58 -11.00
N ALA A 254 14.54 7.84 -10.71
CA ALA A 254 14.50 6.80 -9.69
C ALA A 254 14.14 7.32 -8.29
N LEU A 255 14.52 8.56 -7.94
CA LEU A 255 14.26 9.14 -6.62
C LEU A 255 12.75 9.22 -6.29
N PRO A 256 11.92 9.94 -7.06
CA PRO A 256 10.49 10.06 -6.76
C PRO A 256 9.67 8.79 -7.01
N ASP A 257 10.19 7.74 -7.65
CA ASP A 257 9.44 6.49 -7.84
C ASP A 257 9.76 5.44 -6.75
N ILE A 258 11.05 5.20 -6.52
CA ILE A 258 11.55 4.12 -5.67
C ILE A 258 12.57 4.57 -4.61
N GLY A 259 13.34 5.64 -4.83
CA GLY A 259 14.26 6.19 -3.83
C GLY A 259 13.55 6.81 -2.63
N LEU A 260 12.32 7.28 -2.82
CA LEU A 260 11.49 7.81 -1.74
C LEU A 260 11.20 6.78 -0.64
N TYR A 261 11.26 5.47 -0.92
CA TYR A 261 11.10 4.43 0.10
C TYR A 261 12.26 4.45 1.09
N CYS A 262 13.48 4.72 0.61
CA CYS A 262 14.65 4.89 1.47
C CYS A 262 14.49 6.15 2.34
N LEU A 263 14.10 7.27 1.72
CA LEU A 263 13.87 8.53 2.44
C LEU A 263 12.76 8.39 3.50
N ASN A 264 11.56 7.97 3.08
CA ASN A 264 10.42 7.80 3.97
C ASN A 264 10.68 6.74 5.05
N GLY A 265 11.31 5.61 4.68
CA GLY A 265 11.63 4.52 5.59
C GLY A 265 12.58 4.94 6.70
N VAL A 266 13.65 5.68 6.39
CA VAL A 266 14.59 6.21 7.40
C VAL A 266 13.90 7.21 8.32
N ARG A 267 13.11 8.14 7.76
CA ARG A 267 12.32 9.11 8.56
C ARG A 267 11.33 8.40 9.48
N ALA A 268 10.64 7.36 9.00
CA ALA A 268 9.69 6.57 9.76
C ALA A 268 10.38 5.74 10.85
N LEU A 269 11.55 5.20 10.57
CA LEU A 269 12.36 4.46 11.54
C LEU A 269 12.78 5.36 12.70
N LEU A 270 13.44 6.48 12.40
CA LEU A 270 14.02 7.36 13.42
C LEU A 270 12.96 8.22 14.11
N GLY A 271 11.88 8.56 13.41
CA GLY A 271 10.86 9.48 13.92
C GLY A 271 11.34 10.92 13.99
N GLU A 272 12.42 11.28 13.32
CA GLU A 272 12.93 12.64 13.24
C GLU A 272 13.18 13.01 11.77
N GLU A 273 13.36 14.30 11.54
CA GLU A 273 13.66 14.87 10.22
C GLU A 273 15.16 15.14 10.08
N PRO A 274 15.74 14.98 8.87
CA PRO A 274 17.13 15.33 8.65
C PRO A 274 17.35 16.84 8.88
N VAL A 275 18.56 17.19 9.30
CA VAL A 275 19.04 18.57 9.44
C VAL A 275 20.01 18.98 8.32
N SER A 276 20.53 18.00 7.58
CA SER A 276 21.45 18.23 6.46
C SER A 276 21.39 17.08 5.46
N ILE A 277 21.49 17.39 4.18
CA ILE A 277 21.48 16.43 3.07
C ILE A 277 22.69 16.68 2.15
N GLN A 278 23.38 15.61 1.76
CA GLN A 278 24.34 15.61 0.66
C GLN A 278 23.87 14.60 -0.39
N ALA A 279 24.04 14.88 -1.68
CA ALA A 279 23.62 13.96 -2.74
C ALA A 279 24.54 14.00 -3.97
N GLN A 280 24.46 12.94 -4.77
CA GLN A 280 25.04 12.80 -6.09
C GLN A 280 24.02 12.13 -7.02
N ILE A 281 24.01 12.54 -8.28
CA ILE A 281 23.13 12.00 -9.32
C ILE A 281 24.00 11.54 -10.49
N VAL A 282 23.69 10.35 -11.02
CA VAL A 282 24.29 9.81 -12.24
C VAL A 282 23.19 9.58 -13.27
N THR A 283 23.42 10.08 -14.48
CA THR A 283 22.54 9.91 -15.64
C THR A 283 23.41 9.53 -16.83
N PRO A 284 23.25 8.34 -17.43
CA PRO A 284 24.02 7.94 -18.60
C PRO A 284 23.74 8.85 -19.80
N GLU A 285 24.78 9.36 -20.45
CA GLU A 285 24.65 10.30 -21.57
C GLU A 285 23.97 9.69 -22.81
N ASN A 286 24.18 8.39 -23.06
CA ASN A 286 23.78 7.71 -24.30
C ASN A 286 22.66 6.69 -24.11
N ASP A 287 21.91 6.78 -23.00
CA ASP A 287 20.77 5.91 -22.76
C ASP A 287 19.44 6.61 -23.06
N PRO A 288 18.64 6.14 -24.03
CA PRO A 288 17.39 6.80 -24.39
C PRO A 288 16.34 6.81 -23.27
N ARG A 289 16.50 5.98 -22.23
CA ARG A 289 15.59 5.94 -21.07
C ARG A 289 15.71 7.21 -20.21
N PHE A 290 16.90 7.79 -20.11
CA PHE A 290 17.21 8.80 -19.10
C PHE A 290 17.40 10.21 -19.69
N LYS A 291 16.72 10.50 -20.81
CA LYS A 291 16.78 11.81 -21.49
C LYS A 291 16.21 12.97 -20.65
N GLU A 292 15.19 12.69 -19.84
CA GLU A 292 14.46 13.71 -19.08
C GLU A 292 14.63 13.57 -17.56
N VAL A 293 15.03 12.39 -17.09
CA VAL A 293 15.02 12.01 -15.69
C VAL A 293 16.29 11.24 -15.33
N GLU A 294 16.68 11.28 -14.05
CA GLU A 294 17.89 10.62 -13.60
C GLU A 294 17.78 9.11 -13.47
N GLU A 295 18.89 8.40 -13.70
CA GLU A 295 18.96 6.95 -13.49
C GLU A 295 19.20 6.61 -12.03
N SER A 296 20.25 7.19 -11.43
CA SER A 296 20.74 6.80 -10.10
C SER A 296 20.96 8.01 -9.20
N VAL A 297 20.58 7.87 -7.93
CA VAL A 297 20.79 8.87 -6.89
C VAL A 297 21.37 8.22 -5.66
N ALA A 298 22.47 8.77 -5.14
CA ALA A 298 23.03 8.43 -3.84
C ALA A 298 22.92 9.67 -2.94
N PHE A 299 22.40 9.51 -1.72
CA PHE A 299 22.21 10.62 -0.80
C PHE A 299 22.49 10.21 0.65
N THR A 300 23.05 11.16 1.41
CA THR A 300 23.34 11.00 2.83
C THR A 300 22.51 12.01 3.63
N LEU A 301 21.81 11.52 4.65
CA LEU A 301 21.02 12.30 5.57
C LEU A 301 21.73 12.37 6.92
N ARG A 302 21.83 13.56 7.51
CA ARG A 302 22.28 13.74 8.89
C ARG A 302 21.12 14.20 9.75
N PHE A 303 20.96 13.60 10.92
CA PHE A 303 19.88 13.90 11.86
C PHE A 303 20.39 14.63 13.10
N SER A 304 19.49 15.32 13.81
CA SER A 304 19.80 16.02 15.07
C SER A 304 20.30 15.09 16.17
N SER A 305 19.82 13.84 16.19
CA SER A 305 20.30 12.80 17.10
C SER A 305 21.77 12.39 16.89
N GLY A 306 22.39 12.82 15.78
CA GLY A 306 23.71 12.38 15.34
C GLY A 306 23.72 11.08 14.53
N VAL A 307 22.55 10.53 14.18
CA VAL A 307 22.45 9.43 13.21
C VAL A 307 22.80 9.94 11.81
N ILE A 308 23.51 9.10 11.05
CA ILE A 308 23.77 9.28 9.63
C ILE A 308 23.06 8.15 8.88
N ALA A 309 22.30 8.49 7.85
CA ALA A 309 21.72 7.52 6.95
C ALA A 309 22.31 7.64 5.55
N GLN A 310 22.75 6.52 4.98
CA GLN A 310 23.21 6.40 3.62
C GLN A 310 22.13 5.74 2.78
N CYS A 311 21.69 6.41 1.73
CA CYS A 311 20.59 5.97 0.90
C CYS A 311 20.97 5.96 -0.58
N GLY A 312 20.39 5.03 -1.33
CA GLY A 312 20.64 4.94 -2.77
C GLY A 312 19.44 4.39 -3.53
N THR A 313 19.33 4.81 -4.78
CA THR A 313 18.33 4.29 -5.71
C THR A 313 18.86 4.30 -7.13
N SER A 314 18.37 3.37 -7.96
CA SER A 314 18.79 3.28 -9.35
C SER A 314 17.79 2.55 -10.24
N TYR A 315 17.62 3.08 -11.46
CA TYR A 315 16.97 2.40 -12.58
C TYR A 315 17.90 1.53 -13.45
N GLY A 316 19.18 1.47 -13.08
CA GLY A 316 20.27 0.81 -13.83
C GLY A 316 20.75 -0.50 -13.24
N VAL A 317 20.17 -0.96 -12.13
CA VAL A 317 20.67 -2.11 -11.37
C VAL A 317 19.65 -3.24 -11.30
N HIS A 318 20.14 -4.45 -10.96
CA HIS A 318 19.28 -5.56 -10.59
C HIS A 318 18.36 -5.19 -9.42
N GLU A 319 17.19 -5.81 -9.39
CA GLU A 319 16.21 -5.60 -8.33
C GLU A 319 16.83 -5.84 -6.94
N SER A 320 16.83 -4.81 -6.10
CA SER A 320 17.38 -4.87 -4.74
C SER A 320 16.66 -3.89 -3.84
N ARG A 321 16.21 -4.38 -2.68
CA ARG A 321 15.42 -3.62 -1.70
C ARG A 321 15.88 -3.97 -0.30
N SER A 322 16.62 -3.09 0.35
CA SER A 322 17.21 -3.37 1.66
C SER A 322 17.12 -2.18 2.60
N LEU A 323 17.03 -2.50 3.88
CA LEU A 323 17.12 -1.55 4.99
C LEU A 323 17.95 -2.21 6.10
N ARG A 324 19.09 -1.60 6.44
CA ARG A 324 19.96 -2.05 7.53
C ARG A 324 20.10 -0.97 8.58
N VAL A 325 20.01 -1.36 9.84
CA VAL A 325 20.05 -0.48 11.01
C VAL A 325 21.18 -0.93 11.90
N HIS A 326 22.13 -0.04 12.16
CA HIS A 326 23.25 -0.29 13.05
C HIS A 326 22.98 0.39 14.39
N THR A 327 22.96 -0.42 15.44
CA THR A 327 22.72 0.03 16.81
C THR A 327 23.97 -0.22 17.67
N THR A 328 24.01 0.33 18.88
CA THR A 328 25.18 0.13 19.77
C THR A 328 25.31 -1.30 20.31
N GLY A 329 24.22 -2.09 20.31
CA GLY A 329 24.17 -3.45 20.86
C GLY A 329 23.86 -4.53 19.83
N GLY A 330 23.59 -4.17 18.57
CA GLY A 330 23.26 -5.13 17.51
C GLY A 330 22.99 -4.47 16.16
N SER A 331 22.41 -5.24 15.25
CA SER A 331 21.99 -4.77 13.93
C SER A 331 20.68 -5.42 13.49
N LEU A 332 19.89 -4.67 12.73
CA LEU A 332 18.67 -5.14 12.09
C LEU A 332 18.90 -5.11 10.57
N ASP A 333 18.72 -6.24 9.90
CA ASP A 333 18.81 -6.35 8.44
C ASP A 333 17.47 -6.81 7.89
N LEU A 334 16.78 -5.92 7.18
CA LEU A 334 15.52 -6.21 6.52
C LEU A 334 15.76 -6.40 5.02
N ALA A 335 15.82 -7.67 4.62
CA ALA A 335 15.79 -8.05 3.21
C ALA A 335 14.39 -7.82 2.64
N ASN A 336 14.33 -7.43 1.36
CA ASN A 336 13.10 -7.07 0.67
C ASN A 336 12.32 -5.94 1.36
N ALA A 337 13.01 -5.01 2.04
CA ALA A 337 12.44 -3.98 2.90
C ALA A 337 11.32 -3.14 2.26
N PHE A 338 11.32 -3.03 0.94
CA PHE A 338 10.34 -2.25 0.20
C PHE A 338 9.62 -3.09 -0.86
N ALA A 339 9.71 -4.41 -0.84
CA ALA A 339 8.99 -5.27 -1.78
C ALA A 339 7.49 -5.37 -1.42
N TYR A 340 6.68 -5.94 -2.32
CA TYR A 340 5.28 -6.24 -2.00
C TYR A 340 5.12 -7.44 -1.08
N ARG A 341 6.05 -8.39 -1.16
CA ARG A 341 6.06 -9.65 -0.41
C ARG A 341 7.51 -10.08 -0.14
N GLY A 342 7.70 -11.03 0.77
CA GLY A 342 8.98 -11.70 0.99
C GLY A 342 9.94 -10.96 1.92
N GLN A 343 9.45 -10.02 2.72
CA GLN A 343 10.23 -9.39 3.79
C GLN A 343 10.80 -10.45 4.73
N ARG A 344 12.08 -10.30 5.07
CA ARG A 344 12.77 -11.16 6.04
C ARG A 344 13.68 -10.30 6.89
N LEU A 345 13.40 -10.27 8.19
CA LEU A 345 14.20 -9.57 9.18
C LEU A 345 15.21 -10.53 9.80
N THR A 346 16.47 -10.13 9.83
CA THR A 346 17.53 -10.76 10.62
C THR A 346 17.99 -9.78 11.69
N ILE A 347 18.06 -10.25 12.93
CA ILE A 347 18.54 -9.49 14.08
C ILE A 347 19.85 -10.14 14.52
N ALA A 348 20.94 -9.37 14.55
CA ALA A 348 22.22 -9.86 15.06
C ALA A 348 22.61 -9.06 16.30
N HIS A 349 22.87 -9.74 17.41
CA HIS A 349 23.22 -9.11 18.68
C HIS A 349 24.15 -10.01 19.50
N ARG A 350 24.75 -9.45 20.56
CA ARG A 350 25.66 -10.21 21.43
C ARG A 350 24.88 -11.00 22.47
N GLU A 351 25.21 -12.29 22.61
CA GLU A 351 24.78 -13.14 23.71
C GLU A 351 26.01 -13.78 24.36
N GLY A 352 26.35 -13.35 25.59
CA GLY A 352 27.57 -13.80 26.28
C GLY A 352 28.84 -13.48 25.48
N SER A 353 29.59 -14.50 25.07
CA SER A 353 30.80 -14.37 24.23
C SER A 353 30.53 -14.56 22.73
N HIS A 354 29.28 -14.72 22.31
CA HIS A 354 28.91 -15.06 20.94
C HIS A 354 27.98 -14.02 20.32
N VAL A 355 27.85 -14.09 18.99
CA VAL A 355 26.84 -13.33 18.23
C VAL A 355 25.67 -14.26 17.96
N GLN A 356 24.51 -13.92 18.53
CA GLN A 356 23.24 -14.55 18.25
C GLN A 356 22.62 -13.94 17.00
N ARG A 357 21.91 -14.76 16.22
CA ARG A 357 21.16 -14.32 15.04
C ARG A 357 19.74 -14.86 15.10
N ASP A 358 18.78 -13.96 15.14
CA ASP A 358 17.36 -14.29 15.16
C ASP A 358 16.71 -13.89 13.84
N GLU A 359 15.71 -14.68 13.45
CA GLU A 359 14.85 -14.39 12.32
C GLU A 359 13.39 -14.49 12.77
N PRO A 360 12.80 -13.39 13.29
CA PRO A 360 11.44 -13.42 13.79
C PRO A 360 10.46 -13.79 12.68
N VAL A 361 9.58 -14.75 12.97
CA VAL A 361 8.50 -15.15 12.07
C VAL A 361 7.29 -14.28 12.35
N LEU A 362 7.07 -13.28 11.50
CA LEU A 362 5.88 -12.44 11.57
C LEU A 362 4.81 -12.96 10.60
N THR A 363 3.54 -12.83 10.99
CA THR A 363 2.44 -13.12 10.07
C THR A 363 2.46 -12.13 8.92
N HIS A 364 2.68 -12.62 7.70
CA HIS A 364 2.50 -11.82 6.50
C HIS A 364 1.05 -11.34 6.39
N LYS A 365 0.89 -10.04 6.17
CA LYS A 365 -0.40 -9.39 5.93
C LYS A 365 -0.28 -8.57 4.66
N ASN A 366 -1.35 -8.51 3.87
CA ASN A 366 -1.39 -7.66 2.69
C ASN A 366 -1.34 -6.18 3.11
N GLN A 367 -0.19 -5.53 2.89
CA GLN A 367 0.06 -4.14 3.27
C GLN A 367 -0.91 -3.14 2.61
N PHE A 368 -1.39 -3.43 1.40
CA PHE A 368 -2.41 -2.62 0.74
C PHE A 368 -3.76 -2.74 1.44
N ALA A 369 -4.15 -3.95 1.87
CA ALA A 369 -5.39 -4.16 2.63
C ALA A 369 -5.34 -3.46 3.99
N LEU A 370 -4.18 -3.51 4.67
CA LEU A 370 -3.95 -2.78 5.92
C LEU A 370 -4.04 -1.27 5.74
N GLU A 371 -3.46 -0.73 4.67
CA GLU A 371 -3.52 0.70 4.33
C GLU A 371 -4.95 1.16 4.02
N LEU A 372 -5.70 0.38 3.23
CA LEU A 372 -7.12 0.63 2.93
C LEU A 372 -7.97 0.63 4.21
N ASP A 373 -7.76 -0.37 5.08
CA ASP A 373 -8.50 -0.48 6.34
C ASP A 373 -8.16 0.64 7.32
N HIS A 374 -6.91 1.11 7.32
CA HIS A 374 -6.51 2.24 8.14
C HIS A 374 -7.17 3.54 7.67
N MET A 375 -7.22 3.79 6.35
CA MET A 375 -7.96 4.94 5.83
C MET A 375 -9.45 4.83 6.18
N ALA A 376 -10.05 3.66 6.01
CA ALA A 376 -11.45 3.41 6.37
C ALA A 376 -11.70 3.64 7.87
N GLU A 377 -10.82 3.15 8.75
CA GLU A 377 -10.89 3.37 10.19
C GLU A 377 -10.79 4.86 10.55
N CYS A 378 -9.90 5.60 9.90
CA CYS A 378 -9.78 7.03 10.11
C CYS A 378 -11.07 7.77 9.73
N ILE A 379 -11.72 7.38 8.64
CA ILE A 379 -13.01 7.95 8.22
C ILE A 379 -14.11 7.60 9.23
N LEU A 380 -14.23 6.32 9.62
CA LEU A 380 -15.28 5.85 10.52
C LEU A 380 -15.18 6.44 11.93
N ALA A 381 -13.96 6.60 12.45
CA ALA A 381 -13.69 7.08 13.79
C ALA A 381 -13.30 8.58 13.85
N ASP A 382 -13.42 9.30 12.73
CA ASP A 382 -12.96 10.68 12.57
C ASP A 382 -11.52 10.94 13.07
N ARG A 383 -10.60 10.01 12.83
CA ARG A 383 -9.19 10.12 13.24
C ARG A 383 -8.33 10.76 12.15
N ARG A 384 -7.20 11.35 12.54
CA ARG A 384 -6.15 11.76 11.60
C ARG A 384 -5.40 10.51 11.09
N PRO A 385 -5.21 10.34 9.76
CA PRO A 385 -4.41 9.25 9.24
C PRO A 385 -2.97 9.28 9.75
N ARG A 386 -2.38 8.11 10.05
CA ARG A 386 -0.94 7.91 10.30
C ARG A 386 -0.05 8.56 9.23
N THR A 387 -0.41 8.46 7.96
CA THR A 387 0.33 9.06 6.83
C THR A 387 -0.47 10.20 6.18
N PRO A 388 -0.66 11.34 6.86
CA PRO A 388 -1.49 12.42 6.34
C PRO A 388 -0.78 13.16 5.20
N GLY A 389 -1.47 14.10 4.55
CA GLY A 389 -0.88 14.92 3.48
C GLY A 389 0.42 15.65 3.89
N GLU A 390 0.54 16.09 5.14
CA GLU A 390 1.77 16.76 5.62
C GLU A 390 3.00 15.84 5.61
N GLU A 391 2.81 14.52 5.77
CA GLU A 391 3.89 13.54 5.66
C GLU A 391 4.40 13.42 4.23
N GLY A 392 3.50 13.46 3.25
CA GLY A 392 3.88 13.46 1.83
C GLY A 392 4.53 14.77 1.40
N LEU A 393 4.02 15.90 1.89
CA LEU A 393 4.62 17.22 1.65
C LEU A 393 6.06 17.30 2.17
N GLN A 394 6.33 16.75 3.36
CA GLN A 394 7.69 16.69 3.89
C GLN A 394 8.62 15.88 2.99
N ASP A 395 8.19 14.72 2.47
CA ASP A 395 9.01 13.97 1.50
C ASP A 395 9.27 14.78 0.22
N MET A 396 8.29 15.54 -0.28
CA MET A 396 8.50 16.40 -1.46
C MET A 396 9.57 17.47 -1.21
N ILE A 397 9.51 18.16 -0.07
CA ILE A 397 10.50 19.18 0.32
C ILE A 397 11.90 18.55 0.42
N LEU A 398 12.00 17.37 1.03
CA LEU A 398 13.28 16.69 1.20
C LEU A 398 13.83 16.14 -0.12
N MET A 399 12.99 15.64 -1.02
CA MET A 399 13.42 15.23 -2.36
C MET A 399 13.90 16.44 -3.19
N GLU A 400 13.23 17.59 -3.09
CA GLU A 400 13.72 18.83 -3.70
C GLU A 400 15.09 19.25 -3.15
N ALA A 401 15.31 19.08 -1.84
CA ALA A 401 16.60 19.32 -1.21
C ALA A 401 17.68 18.32 -1.63
N ILE A 402 17.35 17.03 -1.84
CA ILE A 402 18.26 16.03 -2.42
C ILE A 402 18.70 16.48 -3.82
N TYR A 403 17.76 16.88 -4.67
CA TYR A 403 18.09 17.41 -6.00
C TYR A 403 18.93 18.69 -5.93
N ALA A 404 18.66 19.59 -4.97
CA ALA A 404 19.44 20.81 -4.78
C ALA A 404 20.88 20.51 -4.30
N ALA A 405 21.06 19.55 -3.40
CA ALA A 405 22.37 19.11 -2.93
C ALA A 405 23.19 18.49 -4.06
N ALA A 406 22.57 17.66 -4.90
CA ALA A 406 23.23 17.07 -6.06
C ALA A 406 23.65 18.13 -7.11
N ARG A 407 22.78 19.11 -7.40
CA ARG A 407 23.09 20.19 -8.36
C ARG A 407 24.21 21.11 -7.90
N SER A 408 24.24 21.44 -6.61
CA SER A 408 25.23 22.37 -6.04
C SER A 408 26.55 21.69 -5.67
N GLY A 409 26.54 20.37 -5.47
CA GLY A 409 27.67 19.64 -4.91
C GLY A 409 27.94 19.95 -3.44
N GLN A 410 27.07 20.70 -2.77
CA GLN A 410 27.22 21.14 -1.38
C GLN A 410 26.12 20.56 -0.48
N PRO A 411 26.36 20.43 0.83
CA PRO A 411 25.31 20.05 1.77
C PRO A 411 24.19 21.10 1.81
N VAL A 412 22.94 20.64 1.81
CA VAL A 412 21.75 21.49 1.98
C VAL A 412 21.20 21.32 3.39
N THR A 413 21.05 22.44 4.11
CA THR A 413 20.36 22.47 5.41
C THR A 413 18.85 22.33 5.22
N VAL A 414 18.25 21.47 6.02
CA VAL A 414 16.81 21.15 5.98
C VAL A 414 16.27 21.04 7.40
N GLY A 415 14.95 20.91 7.54
CA GLY A 415 14.30 20.71 8.81
C GLY A 415 12.87 20.19 8.64
N PRO A 416 12.12 20.06 9.74
CA PRO A 416 10.71 19.67 9.67
C PRO A 416 9.88 20.74 8.96
N LEU A 417 8.75 20.30 8.38
CA LEU A 417 7.75 21.17 7.78
C LEU A 417 7.34 22.27 8.77
N ALA A 418 7.35 23.52 8.30
CA ALA A 418 6.97 24.67 9.13
C ALA A 418 5.53 24.50 9.68
N GLY A 419 5.35 24.84 10.96
CA GLY A 419 4.04 24.70 11.62
C GLY A 419 3.69 23.29 12.09
N THR A 420 4.57 22.30 11.88
CA THR A 420 4.45 20.99 12.57
C THR A 420 5.00 21.06 13.98
N GLY A 421 4.50 20.19 14.86
CA GLY A 421 4.91 20.15 16.27
C GLY A 421 6.39 19.81 16.43
N GLN A 422 6.98 20.21 17.56
CA GLN A 422 8.32 19.75 17.93
C GLN A 422 8.25 18.34 18.51
N GLY A 423 9.13 17.45 18.07
CA GLY A 423 9.26 16.11 18.62
C GLY A 423 9.24 14.99 17.58
N ALA A 424 9.17 13.76 18.06
CA ALA A 424 9.16 12.60 17.19
C ALA A 424 7.88 12.55 16.35
N ASP A 425 7.99 12.10 15.10
CA ASP A 425 6.87 11.91 14.18
C ASP A 425 6.07 13.20 13.92
N ALA A 426 6.73 14.37 13.88
CA ALA A 426 6.11 15.70 13.74
C ALA A 426 5.09 15.83 12.59
N THR A 427 5.31 15.14 11.48
CA THR A 427 4.45 15.16 10.28
C THR A 427 3.45 13.99 10.22
N ARG A 428 3.55 13.01 11.12
CA ARG A 428 2.72 11.80 11.09
C ARG A 428 1.52 11.93 12.00
N GLY A 429 0.48 11.16 11.68
CA GLY A 429 -0.64 10.95 12.59
C GLY A 429 -0.28 10.03 13.76
N PRO A 430 -1.26 9.78 14.65
CA PRO A 430 -1.09 8.87 15.78
C PRO A 430 -0.50 7.53 15.36
N ALA A 431 0.34 6.95 16.22
CA ALA A 431 0.90 5.62 16.00
C ALA A 431 -0.21 4.58 15.79
N LEU A 432 0.06 3.60 14.93
CA LEU A 432 -0.83 2.47 14.73
C LEU A 432 -0.84 1.61 15.99
N GLU A 433 -2.02 1.24 16.46
CA GLU A 433 -2.16 0.27 17.55
C GLU A 433 -1.47 -1.05 17.15
N GLU A 434 -0.69 -1.62 18.07
CA GLU A 434 -0.20 -2.98 17.95
C GLU A 434 -1.39 -3.90 18.25
N LYS A 435 -1.85 -4.65 17.24
CA LYS A 435 -2.96 -5.60 17.34
C LYS A 435 -2.49 -7.00 16.99
#